data_AF-A0AAT9WJ85-F1
#
_entry.id   AF-A0AAT9WJ85-F1
#
_cell.length_a   1.000
_cell.length_b   1.000
_cell.length_c   1.000
_cell.angle_alpha   90.00
_cell.angle_beta   90.00
_cell.angle_gamma   90.00
#
_symmetry.space_group_name_H-M   'P 1'
#
loop_
_entity.id
_entity.type
_entity.pdbx_description
1 polymer ?
#
loop_
_entity_poly.entity_id
_entity_poly.type
_entity_poly.pdbx_seq_one_letter_code
_entity_poly.pdbx_strand_id
1 'polypeptide(L)' 'MTNITMTLNFTDTEVAYLLISLKRYEAQLLSSEDEDMEDGVTDLLFVQALQKKLQGAGEP' A
#
# COMPACT_ATOMS: atom_id res chain seq x y z
N MET A 1 -20.00 -5.15 23.67
CA MET A 1 -18.82 -4.49 23.08
C MET A 1 -19.24 -3.92 21.74
N THR A 2 -19.29 -2.60 21.61
CA THR A 2 -19.75 -1.93 20.38
C THR A 2 -18.57 -1.90 19.41
N ASN A 3 -18.62 -2.67 18.32
CA ASN A 3 -17.64 -2.56 17.24
C ASN A 3 -17.85 -1.22 16.55
N ILE A 4 -16.92 -0.28 16.74
CA ILE A 4 -16.88 0.96 15.98
C ILE A 4 -16.20 0.62 14.67
N THR A 5 -16.97 0.32 13.64
CA THR A 5 -16.45 0.18 12.28
C THR A 5 -16.23 1.59 11.73
N MET A 6 -14.98 2.05 11.72
CA MET A 6 -14.61 3.35 11.17
C MET A 6 -14.33 3.19 9.68
N THR A 7 -15.20 3.73 8.83
CA THR A 7 -15.00 3.71 7.37
C THR A 7 -14.14 4.90 6.97
N LEU A 8 -12.90 4.65 6.55
CA LEU A 8 -12.07 5.68 5.91
C LEU A 8 -12.49 5.82 4.45
N ASN A 9 -12.95 7.02 4.08
CA ASN A 9 -13.21 7.39 2.69
C ASN A 9 -12.08 8.31 2.22
N PHE A 10 -11.45 7.97 1.10
CA PHE A 10 -10.42 8.78 0.47
C PHE A 10 -10.99 9.46 -0.78
N THR A 11 -10.56 10.69 -1.03
CA THR A 11 -10.76 11.38 -2.31
C THR A 11 -9.82 10.82 -3.39
N ASP A 12 -10.16 11.01 -4.67
CA ASP A 12 -9.31 10.58 -5.80
C ASP A 12 -7.89 11.14 -5.71
N THR A 13 -7.76 12.40 -5.26
CA THR A 13 -6.48 13.07 -5.03
C THR A 13 -5.66 12.37 -3.94
N GLU A 14 -6.29 12.00 -2.82
CA GLU A 14 -5.61 11.28 -1.74
C GLU A 14 -5.20 9.87 -2.18
N VAL A 15 -6.05 9.18 -2.94
CA VAL A 15 -5.72 7.89 -3.56
C VAL A 15 -4.51 8.03 -4.49
N ALA A 16 -4.47 9.07 -5.32
CA ALA A 16 -3.33 9.33 -6.20
C ALA A 16 -2.02 9.55 -5.42
N TYR A 17 -2.05 10.34 -4.35
CA TYR A 17 -0.88 10.55 -3.48
C TYR A 17 -0.43 9.27 -2.74
N LEU A 18 -1.39 8.46 -2.29
CA LEU A 18 -1.11 7.16 -1.68
C LEU A 18 -0.43 6.22 -2.68
N LEU A 19 -0.94 6.13 -3.91
CA LEU A 19 -0.35 5.31 -4.96
C LEU A 19 1.06 5.76 -5.33
N ILE A 20 1.32 7.08 -5.39
CA ILE A 20 2.67 7.61 -5.63
C ILE A 20 3.63 7.22 -4.49
N SER A 21 3.17 7.35 -3.25
CA SER A 21 3.96 7.01 -2.06
C SER A 21 4.29 5.51 -2.02
N LEU A 22 3.31 4.65 -2.31
CA LEU A 22 3.49 3.20 -2.36
C LEU A 22 4.47 2.78 -3.46
N LYS A 23 4.43 3.40 -4.64
CA LYS A 23 5.41 3.14 -5.71
C LYS A 23 6.84 3.50 -5.31
N ARG A 24 7.02 4.60 -4.58
CA ARG A 24 8.34 5.01 -4.07
C ARG A 24 8.87 4.04 -3.03
N TYR A 25 8.00 3.58 -2.13
CA TYR A 25 8.36 2.63 -1.09
C TYR A 25 8.67 1.24 -1.67
N GLU A 26 7.91 0.78 -2.66
CA GLU A 26 8.23 -0.45 -3.42
C GLU A 26 9.62 -0.38 -4.05
N ALA A 27 9.98 0.74 -4.66
CA ALA A 27 11.32 0.92 -5.23
C ALA A 27 12.42 0.88 -4.15
N GLN A 28 12.14 1.38 -2.95
CA GLN A 28 13.07 1.30 -1.82
C GLN A 28 13.27 -0.14 -1.36
N LEU A 29 12.18 -0.90 -1.20
CA LEU A 29 12.20 -2.31 -0.82
C LEU A 29 12.93 -3.18 -1.87
N LEU A 30 12.79 -2.86 -3.15
CA LEU A 30 13.53 -3.55 -4.22
C LEU A 30 15.02 -3.19 -4.25
N SER A 31 15.39 -2.02 -3.72
CA SER A 31 16.77 -1.51 -3.69
C SER A 31 17.52 -1.80 -2.39
N SER A 32 16.82 -2.24 -1.34
CA SER A 32 17.45 -2.64 -0.09
C SER A 32 18.13 -3.99 -0.28
N GLU A 33 19.40 -3.94 -0.71
CA GLU A 33 20.35 -5.02 -0.47
C GLU A 33 20.61 -5.06 1.05
N ASP A 34 20.52 -6.24 1.66
CA ASP A 34 20.98 -6.56 3.03
C ASP A 34 20.12 -6.12 4.25
N GLU A 35 19.40 -7.08 4.85
CA GLU A 35 19.82 -7.83 6.06
C GLU A 35 18.72 -8.83 6.50
N ASP A 36 17.44 -8.55 6.21
CA ASP A 36 16.27 -9.40 6.52
C ASP A 36 15.42 -9.70 5.27
N MET A 37 15.94 -10.56 4.40
CA MET A 37 15.35 -10.88 3.08
C MET A 37 13.92 -11.45 3.17
N GLU A 38 13.55 -12.08 4.28
CA GLU A 38 12.22 -12.67 4.51
C GLU A 38 11.17 -11.59 4.85
N ASP A 39 11.57 -10.54 5.55
CA ASP A 39 10.71 -9.37 5.86
C ASP A 39 10.51 -8.51 4.61
N GLY A 40 11.56 -8.32 3.79
CA GLY A 40 11.48 -7.55 2.55
C GLY A 40 10.48 -8.11 1.52
N VAL A 41 10.35 -9.44 1.41
CA VAL A 41 9.35 -10.06 0.52
C VAL A 41 7.93 -9.85 1.04
N THR A 42 7.74 -9.96 2.35
CA THR A 42 6.44 -9.73 2.99
C THR A 42 5.97 -8.28 2.80
N ASP A 43 6.87 -7.33 2.99
CA ASP A 43 6.60 -5.90 2.78
C ASP A 43 6.27 -5.60 1.31
N LEU A 44 6.99 -6.20 0.35
CA LEU A 44 6.71 -6.06 -1.08
C LEU A 44 5.30 -6.58 -1.43
N LEU A 45 4.93 -7.76 -0.94
CA LEU A 45 3.60 -8.34 -1.17
C LEU A 45 2.49 -7.46 -0.56
N PHE A 46 2.74 -6.90 0.63
CA PHE A 46 1.79 -6.00 1.29
C PHE A 46 1.59 -4.70 0.49
N VAL A 47 2.68 -4.09 0.03
CA VAL A 47 2.65 -2.87 -0.79
C VAL A 47 1.91 -3.12 -2.11
N GLN A 48 2.18 -4.22 -2.80
CA GLN A 48 1.50 -4.58 -4.05
C GLN A 48 0.00 -4.84 -3.84
N ALA A 49 -0.37 -5.52 -2.75
CA ALA A 49 -1.77 -5.73 -2.40
C ALA A 49 -2.50 -4.42 -2.10
N LEU A 50 -1.87 -3.49 -1.38
CA LEU A 50 -2.41 -2.16 -1.12
C LEU A 50 -2.59 -1.34 -2.40
N GLN A 51 -1.59 -1.33 -3.28
CA GLN A 51 -1.68 -0.66 -4.58
C GLN A 51 -2.86 -1.20 -5.39
N LYS A 52 -3.02 -2.54 -5.47
CA LYS A 52 -4.12 -3.19 -6.17
C LYS A 52 -5.49 -2.83 -5.57
N LYS A 53 -5.59 -2.80 -4.24
CA LYS A 53 -6.83 -2.43 -3.54
C LYS A 53 -7.22 -0.97 -3.81
N LEU A 54 -6.25 -0.06 -3.80
CA LEU A 54 -6.47 1.35 -4.07
C LEU A 54 -6.82 1.62 -5.55
N GLN A 55 -6.24 0.87 -6.48
CA GLN A 55 -6.57 0.97 -7.90
C GLN A 55 -7.98 0.43 -8.20
N GLY A 56 -8.35 -0.71 -7.61
CA GLY A 56 -9.71 -1.26 -7.75
C GLY A 56 -10.78 -0.43 -7.03
N ALA A 57 -10.42 0.40 -6.05
CA ALA A 57 -11.35 1.35 -5.42
C ALA A 57 -11.73 2.53 -6.35
N GLY A 58 -11.01 2.72 -7.47
CA GLY A 58 -11.32 3.70 -8.51
C GLY A 58 -12.00 3.11 -9.75
N GLU A 59 -12.26 1.79 -9.78
CA GLU A 59 -13.08 1.17 -10.82
C GLU A 59 -14.57 1.20 -10.40
N PRO A 60 -15.50 1.66 -11.27
CA PRO A 60 -16.92 1.76 -10.96
C PRO A 60 -17.62 0.41 -10.79
#